data_AF-A0A9Y2D867-F1
#
_entry.id   AF-A0A9Y2D867-F1
#
_cell.length_a   1.000
_cell.length_b   1.000
_cell.length_c   1.000
_cell.angle_alpha   90.00
_cell.angle_beta   90.00
_cell.angle_gamma   90.00
#
_symmetry.space_group_name_H-M   'P 1'
#
loop_
_entity.id
_entity.type
_entity.pdbx_description
1 polymer ?
#
loop_
_entity_poly.entity_id
_entity_poly.type
_entity_poly.pdbx_seq_one_letter_code
_entity_poly.pdbx_strand_id
1 'polypeptide(L)'
;MQLAASIIVALVTAILTANLAISRFKRERVWERQAESYSRILYAIETAAKYSESYVSDYYDMNNHNQEFTDNRQDTALLLEDRKKAEAELKELQAKYHFFLSKSTRTTLEKFHRGVTWEDWEDGVDVAQRDLEHLKALKKEIETEAEIAVGASPSNTLTIFQLLFRWCDFKLSPLVKTLERQLRIKS
;
A
#
# COMPACT_ATOMS: atom_id res chain seq x y z
N MET A 1 47.55 35.33 -17.17
CA MET A 1 46.34 34.80 -17.86
C MET A 1 45.94 33.40 -17.40
N GLN A 2 46.87 32.50 -17.04
CA GLN A 2 46.56 31.13 -16.61
C GLN A 2 45.66 31.02 -15.37
N LEU A 3 45.84 31.88 -14.35
CA LEU A 3 45.01 31.90 -13.14
C LEU A 3 43.55 32.27 -13.40
N ALA A 4 43.29 33.19 -14.35
CA ALA A 4 41.92 33.57 -14.70
C ALA A 4 41.18 32.41 -15.39
N ALA A 5 41.88 31.66 -16.26
CA ALA A 5 41.32 30.49 -16.93
C ALA A 5 40.97 29.37 -15.93
N SER A 6 41.83 29.09 -14.94
CA SER A 6 41.56 28.06 -13.94
C SER A 6 40.37 28.40 -13.03
N ILE A 7 40.21 29.68 -12.67
CA ILE A 7 39.05 30.14 -11.88
C ILE A 7 37.76 29.98 -12.67
N ILE A 8 37.74 30.33 -13.96
CA ILE A 8 36.57 30.17 -14.82
C ILE A 8 36.19 28.69 -14.95
N VAL A 9 37.16 27.82 -15.20
CA VAL A 9 36.92 26.37 -15.31
C VAL A 9 36.37 25.80 -14.00
N ALA A 10 36.94 26.18 -12.86
CA ALA A 10 36.45 25.74 -11.55
C ALA A 10 35.00 26.21 -11.30
N LEU A 11 34.68 27.46 -11.64
CA LEU A 11 33.34 28.01 -11.47
C LEU A 11 32.30 27.29 -12.34
N VAL A 12 32.62 27.06 -13.62
CA VAL A 12 31.75 26.32 -14.55
C VAL A 12 31.54 24.88 -14.06
N THR A 13 32.61 24.21 -13.62
CA THR A 13 32.53 22.82 -13.11
C THR A 13 31.69 22.74 -11.85
N ALA A 14 31.84 23.69 -10.92
CA ALA A 14 31.04 23.76 -9.70
C ALA A 14 29.55 23.94 -10.01
N ILE A 15 29.19 24.82 -10.94
CA ILE A 15 27.79 25.05 -11.35
C ILE A 15 27.20 23.79 -12.00
N LEU A 16 27.94 23.14 -12.90
CA LEU A 16 27.48 21.91 -13.55
C LEU A 16 27.25 20.78 -12.53
N THR A 17 28.19 20.62 -11.59
CA THR A 17 28.10 19.61 -10.53
C THR A 17 26.90 19.87 -9.62
N ALA A 18 26.68 21.12 -9.22
CA ALA A 18 25.55 21.51 -8.40
C ALA A 18 24.21 21.24 -9.10
N ASN A 19 24.09 21.61 -10.39
CA ASN A 19 22.89 21.36 -11.17
C ASN A 19 22.59 19.87 -11.35
N LEU A 20 23.62 19.06 -11.58
CA LEU A 20 23.49 17.61 -11.70
C LEU A 20 23.06 16.97 -10.38
N ALA A 21 23.65 17.41 -9.27
CA ALA A 21 23.28 16.97 -7.93
C ALA A 21 21.83 17.31 -7.58
N ILE A 22 21.39 18.56 -7.87
CA ILE A 22 20.00 18.99 -7.66
C ILE A 22 19.03 18.19 -8.53
N SER A 23 19.37 17.97 -9.80
CA SER A 23 18.54 17.19 -10.73
C SER A 23 18.38 15.75 -10.24
N ARG A 24 19.47 15.12 -9.79
CA ARG A 24 19.45 13.78 -9.20
C ARG A 24 18.60 13.73 -7.93
N PHE A 25 18.80 14.66 -7.01
CA PHE A 25 18.04 14.75 -5.77
C PHE A 25 16.53 14.91 -6.01
N LYS A 26 16.14 15.77 -6.96
CA LYS A 26 14.72 15.93 -7.34
C LYS A 26 14.12 14.63 -7.88
N ARG A 27 14.85 13.89 -8.73
CA ARG A 27 14.40 12.59 -9.25
C ARG A 27 14.25 11.55 -8.14
N GLU A 28 15.22 11.44 -7.25
CA GLU A 28 15.16 10.54 -6.09
C GLU A 28 13.98 10.89 -5.19
N ARG A 29 13.74 12.18 -4.93
CA ARG A 29 12.62 12.65 -4.09
C ARG A 29 11.26 12.34 -4.71
N VAL A 30 11.11 12.52 -6.02
CA VAL A 30 9.86 12.16 -6.73
C VAL A 30 9.63 10.66 -6.67
N TRP A 31 10.67 9.87 -6.89
CA TRP A 31 10.60 8.42 -6.80
C TRP A 31 10.22 7.93 -5.39
N GLU A 32 10.82 8.49 -4.33
CA GLU A 32 10.44 8.20 -2.94
C GLU A 32 8.95 8.46 -2.69
N ARG A 33 8.42 9.58 -3.22
CA ARG A 33 6.99 9.92 -3.08
C ARG A 33 6.09 8.98 -3.86
N GLN A 34 6.51 8.53 -5.04
CA GLN A 34 5.79 7.51 -5.79
C GLN A 34 5.75 6.18 -5.02
N ALA A 35 6.91 5.70 -4.54
CA ALA A 35 6.98 4.48 -3.74
C ALA A 35 6.13 4.57 -2.45
N GLU A 36 6.17 5.70 -1.75
CA GLU A 36 5.32 5.96 -0.58
C GLU A 36 3.83 5.90 -0.96
N SER A 37 3.43 6.51 -2.08
CA SER A 37 2.03 6.53 -2.51
C SER A 37 1.48 5.13 -2.79
N TYR A 38 2.19 4.33 -3.57
CA TYR A 38 1.79 2.96 -3.89
C TYR A 38 1.76 2.09 -2.62
N SER A 39 2.76 2.20 -1.75
CA SER A 39 2.80 1.45 -0.49
C SER A 39 1.59 1.73 0.40
N ARG A 40 1.20 3.00 0.56
CA ARG A 40 0.03 3.37 1.36
C ARG A 40 -1.28 2.90 0.74
N ILE A 41 -1.43 3.03 -0.58
CA ILE A 41 -2.63 2.56 -1.29
C ILE A 41 -2.78 1.05 -1.17
N LEU A 42 -1.71 0.29 -1.40
CA LEU A 42 -1.72 -1.16 -1.25
C LEU A 42 -2.04 -1.58 0.19
N TYR A 43 -1.53 -0.84 1.19
CA TYR A 43 -1.85 -1.08 2.59
C TYR A 43 -3.33 -0.83 2.91
N ALA A 44 -3.92 0.25 2.39
CA ALA A 44 -5.34 0.53 2.58
C ALA A 44 -6.22 -0.55 1.92
N ILE A 45 -5.86 -1.02 0.72
CA ILE A 45 -6.54 -2.12 0.03
C ILE A 45 -6.42 -3.43 0.81
N GLU A 46 -5.24 -3.77 1.33
CA GLU A 46 -5.05 -4.97 2.16
C GLU A 46 -5.84 -4.88 3.46
N THR A 47 -5.96 -3.68 4.05
CA THR A 47 -6.77 -3.46 5.25
C THR A 47 -8.25 -3.65 4.97
N ALA A 48 -8.75 -3.14 3.84
CA ALA A 48 -10.12 -3.40 3.40
C ALA A 48 -10.35 -4.89 3.10
N ALA A 49 -9.39 -5.58 2.48
CA ALA A 49 -9.52 -7.00 2.14
C ALA A 49 -9.59 -7.91 3.38
N LYS A 50 -8.87 -7.57 4.45
CA LYS A 50 -8.90 -8.33 5.71
C LYS A 50 -10.28 -8.39 6.36
N TYR A 51 -11.07 -7.33 6.20
CA TYR A 51 -12.47 -7.33 6.65
C TYR A 51 -13.25 -8.45 5.95
N SER A 52 -13.24 -8.44 4.62
CA SER A 52 -14.00 -9.38 3.81
C SER A 52 -13.47 -10.82 3.98
N GLU A 53 -12.17 -10.98 4.17
CA GLU A 53 -11.55 -12.28 4.50
C GLU A 53 -11.97 -12.80 5.88
N SER A 54 -11.98 -11.95 6.92
CA SER A 54 -12.46 -12.36 8.25
C SER A 54 -13.93 -12.77 8.20
N TYR A 55 -14.78 -11.94 7.56
CA TYR A 55 -16.21 -12.22 7.46
C TYR A 55 -16.50 -13.55 6.75
N VAL A 56 -15.80 -13.81 5.63
CA VAL A 56 -15.93 -15.07 4.88
C VAL A 56 -15.39 -16.25 5.69
N SER A 57 -14.25 -16.09 6.38
CA SER A 57 -13.67 -17.14 7.22
C SER A 57 -14.59 -17.53 8.36
N ASP A 58 -15.11 -16.55 9.09
CA ASP A 58 -16.01 -16.76 10.23
C ASP A 58 -17.28 -17.50 9.78
N TYR A 59 -17.84 -17.15 8.62
CA TYR A 59 -18.99 -17.84 8.05
C TYR A 59 -18.71 -19.32 7.74
N TYR A 60 -17.57 -19.63 7.10
CA TYR A 60 -17.21 -21.01 6.75
C TYR A 60 -16.91 -21.87 7.99
N ASP A 61 -16.20 -21.32 8.98
CA ASP A 61 -15.90 -22.03 10.22
C ASP A 61 -17.18 -22.39 10.99
N MET A 62 -18.17 -21.48 11.01
CA MET A 62 -19.46 -21.74 11.65
C MET A 62 -20.29 -22.80 10.92
N ASN A 63 -20.33 -22.74 9.58
CA ASN A 63 -21.03 -23.73 8.77
C ASN A 63 -20.42 -25.14 8.92
N ASN A 64 -19.10 -25.24 9.07
CA ASN A 64 -18.41 -26.50 9.30
C ASN A 64 -18.65 -27.10 10.70
N HIS A 65 -18.98 -26.26 11.69
CA HIS A 65 -19.18 -26.69 13.08
C HIS A 65 -20.65 -26.88 13.49
N ASN A 66 -21.63 -26.73 12.57
CA ASN A 66 -23.07 -26.75 12.86
C ASN A 66 -23.45 -25.83 14.05
N GLN A 67 -22.72 -24.75 14.26
CA GLN A 67 -23.05 -23.78 15.29
C GLN A 67 -24.06 -22.78 14.70
N GLU A 68 -25.12 -22.48 15.44
CA GLU A 68 -26.00 -21.35 15.08
C GLU A 68 -25.15 -20.09 14.93
N PHE A 69 -25.34 -19.37 13.83
CA PHE A 69 -24.71 -18.07 13.62
C PHE A 69 -25.17 -17.17 14.76
N THR A 70 -24.37 -17.12 15.83
CA THR A 70 -24.58 -16.18 16.91
C THR A 70 -24.10 -14.88 16.31
N ASP A 71 -25.01 -14.21 15.61
CA ASP A 71 -24.83 -12.90 15.00
C ASP A 71 -24.38 -11.95 16.10
N ASN A 72 -23.07 -11.91 16.33
CA ASN A 72 -22.47 -10.98 17.25
C ASN A 72 -22.45 -9.66 16.51
N ARG A 73 -23.64 -9.04 16.40
CA ARG A 73 -23.92 -7.82 15.64
C ARG A 73 -22.95 -6.69 15.95
N GLN A 74 -22.34 -6.73 17.14
CA GLN A 74 -21.30 -5.80 17.56
C GLN A 74 -19.99 -6.02 16.80
N ASP A 75 -19.53 -7.26 16.63
CA ASP A 75 -18.30 -7.56 15.90
C ASP A 75 -18.46 -7.27 14.41
N THR A 76 -19.61 -7.65 13.82
CA THR A 76 -19.90 -7.35 12.40
C THR A 76 -20.02 -5.85 12.13
N ALA A 77 -20.57 -5.07 13.08
CA ALA A 77 -20.64 -3.61 12.98
C ALA A 77 -19.26 -2.94 13.09
N LEU A 78 -18.40 -3.40 14.01
CA LEU A 78 -17.02 -2.91 14.14
C LEU A 78 -16.20 -3.20 12.89
N LEU A 79 -16.30 -4.41 12.38
CA LEU A 79 -15.66 -4.85 11.16
C LEU A 79 -16.14 -3.97 9.97
N LEU A 80 -17.44 -3.69 9.87
CA LEU A 80 -18.00 -2.82 8.82
C LEU A 80 -17.51 -1.37 8.94
N GLU A 81 -17.35 -0.86 10.16
CA GLU A 81 -16.76 0.46 10.42
C GLU A 81 -15.30 0.51 9.95
N ASP A 82 -14.50 -0.50 10.28
CA ASP A 82 -13.11 -0.61 9.85
C ASP A 82 -12.99 -0.65 8.31
N ARG A 83 -13.90 -1.36 7.65
CA ARG A 83 -14.01 -1.37 6.18
C ARG A 83 -14.29 0.03 5.63
N LYS A 84 -15.33 0.70 6.14
CA LYS A 84 -15.69 2.07 5.70
C LYS A 84 -14.53 3.04 5.91
N LYS A 85 -13.80 2.89 7.01
CA LYS A 85 -12.62 3.68 7.31
C LYS A 85 -11.48 3.41 6.32
N ALA A 86 -11.22 2.15 5.98
CA ALA A 86 -10.22 1.79 4.98
C ALA A 86 -10.58 2.32 3.58
N GLU A 87 -11.85 2.27 3.18
CA GLU A 87 -12.32 2.84 1.91
C GLU A 87 -12.22 4.37 1.88
N ALA A 88 -12.57 5.04 2.99
CA ALA A 88 -12.42 6.49 3.13
C ALA A 88 -10.94 6.89 3.08
N GLU A 89 -10.07 6.15 3.77
CA GLU A 89 -8.62 6.34 3.72
C GLU A 89 -8.09 6.13 2.30
N LEU A 90 -8.53 5.09 1.58
CA LEU A 90 -8.12 4.85 0.21
C LEU A 90 -8.48 6.03 -0.71
N LYS A 91 -9.68 6.59 -0.55
CA LYS A 91 -10.13 7.78 -1.30
C LYS A 91 -9.31 9.02 -0.95
N GLU A 92 -8.99 9.23 0.33
CA GLU A 92 -8.12 10.31 0.78
C GLU A 92 -6.71 10.17 0.19
N LEU A 93 -6.14 8.96 0.24
CA LEU A 93 -4.82 8.65 -0.32
C LEU A 93 -4.80 8.87 -1.84
N GLN A 94 -5.84 8.47 -2.56
CA GLN A 94 -5.96 8.73 -3.99
C GLN A 94 -5.94 10.23 -4.30
N ALA A 95 -6.68 11.04 -3.54
CA ALA A 95 -6.70 12.49 -3.71
C ALA A 95 -5.33 13.12 -3.36
N LYS A 96 -4.74 12.71 -2.23
CA LYS A 96 -3.46 13.21 -1.73
C LYS A 96 -2.30 12.91 -2.66
N TYR A 97 -2.28 11.70 -3.24
CA TYR A 97 -1.19 11.23 -4.09
C TYR A 97 -1.51 11.28 -5.58
N HIS A 98 -2.58 11.98 -5.99
CA HIS A 98 -3.05 12.04 -7.39
C HIS A 98 -1.94 12.32 -8.41
N PHE A 99 -1.00 13.22 -8.08
CA PHE A 99 0.12 13.58 -8.97
C PHE A 99 1.21 12.50 -9.09
N PHE A 100 1.33 11.61 -8.11
CA PHE A 100 2.38 10.58 -8.07
C PHE A 100 1.93 9.25 -8.66
N LEU A 101 0.62 9.05 -8.85
CA LEU A 101 0.04 7.83 -9.40
C LEU A 101 0.02 7.84 -10.93
N SER A 102 0.22 6.67 -11.53
CA SER A 102 0.02 6.48 -12.96
C SER A 102 -1.43 6.77 -13.35
N LYS A 103 -1.66 7.11 -14.63
CA LYS A 103 -3.02 7.39 -15.14
C LYS A 103 -3.91 6.14 -15.07
N SER A 104 -3.34 4.96 -15.32
CA SER A 104 -4.02 3.67 -15.17
C SER A 104 -4.43 3.46 -13.71
N THR A 105 -3.51 3.54 -12.75
CA THR A 105 -3.83 3.40 -11.32
C THR A 105 -4.96 4.34 -10.88
N ARG A 106 -4.92 5.62 -11.29
CA ARG A 106 -6.00 6.58 -10.99
C ARG A 106 -7.34 6.13 -11.56
N THR A 107 -7.35 5.70 -12.81
CA THR A 107 -8.58 5.23 -13.49
C THR A 107 -9.13 3.97 -12.82
N THR A 108 -8.26 3.04 -12.41
CA THR A 108 -8.64 1.80 -11.74
C THR A 108 -9.23 2.09 -10.35
N LEU A 109 -8.62 2.98 -9.57
CA LEU A 109 -9.18 3.43 -8.29
C LEU A 109 -10.52 4.15 -8.45
N GLU A 110 -10.67 5.02 -9.46
CA GLU A 110 -11.94 5.67 -9.77
C GLU A 110 -13.04 4.69 -10.20
N LYS A 111 -12.70 3.61 -10.90
CA LYS A 111 -13.64 2.55 -11.24
C LYS A 111 -14.06 1.77 -10.00
N PHE A 112 -13.10 1.43 -9.14
CA PHE A 112 -13.35 0.76 -7.87
C PHE A 112 -14.33 1.57 -7.01
N HIS A 113 -14.09 2.86 -6.81
CA HIS A 113 -14.99 3.72 -6.02
C HIS A 113 -16.38 3.92 -6.63
N ARG A 114 -16.57 3.68 -7.94
CA ARG A 114 -17.87 3.79 -8.62
C ARG A 114 -18.65 2.47 -8.66
N GLY A 115 -17.96 1.34 -8.65
CA GLY A 115 -18.55 0.01 -8.86
C GLY A 115 -19.14 -0.65 -7.62
N VAL A 116 -18.93 -0.06 -6.45
CA VAL A 116 -19.22 -0.71 -5.17
C VAL A 116 -20.52 -0.12 -4.60
N THR A 117 -21.67 -0.67 -5.04
CA THR A 117 -22.99 -0.40 -4.45
C THR A 117 -23.49 -1.67 -3.79
N TRP A 118 -23.61 -1.63 -2.46
CA TRP A 118 -23.93 -2.77 -1.59
C TRP A 118 -25.42 -2.88 -1.25
N GLU A 119 -26.26 -2.00 -1.80
CA GLU A 119 -27.63 -1.80 -1.34
C GLU A 119 -28.60 -2.94 -1.69
N ASP A 120 -28.22 -3.90 -2.55
CA ASP A 120 -29.17 -4.87 -3.13
C ASP A 120 -28.90 -6.36 -2.82
N TRP A 121 -28.05 -6.70 -1.86
CA TRP A 121 -27.63 -8.10 -1.69
C TRP A 121 -28.26 -8.79 -0.46
N GLU A 122 -29.03 -9.86 -0.72
CA GLU A 122 -29.80 -10.62 0.29
C GLU A 122 -28.97 -11.61 1.13
N ASP A 123 -27.72 -11.93 0.75
CA ASP A 123 -26.83 -12.83 1.50
C ASP A 123 -25.45 -12.20 1.67
N GLY A 124 -25.03 -11.90 2.91
CA GLY A 124 -23.82 -11.13 3.21
C GLY A 124 -22.51 -11.81 2.77
N VAL A 125 -22.51 -13.14 2.63
CA VAL A 125 -21.29 -13.93 2.36
C VAL A 125 -20.87 -13.85 0.91
N ASP A 126 -21.83 -14.05 -0.01
CA ASP A 126 -21.56 -13.99 -1.46
C ASP A 126 -20.97 -12.64 -1.85
N VAL A 127 -21.41 -11.57 -1.17
CA VAL A 127 -20.93 -10.22 -1.45
C VAL A 127 -19.57 -9.96 -0.82
N ALA A 128 -19.34 -10.42 0.42
CA ALA A 128 -18.02 -10.36 1.03
C ALA A 128 -16.99 -11.13 0.20
N GLN A 129 -17.37 -12.28 -0.37
CA GLN A 129 -16.51 -13.06 -1.25
C GLN A 129 -16.22 -12.33 -2.57
N ARG A 130 -17.24 -11.78 -3.24
CA ARG A 130 -17.04 -10.99 -4.47
C ARG A 130 -16.18 -9.76 -4.23
N ASP A 131 -16.39 -9.06 -3.12
CA ASP A 131 -15.58 -7.90 -2.76
C ASP A 131 -14.15 -8.27 -2.43
N LEU A 132 -13.92 -9.38 -1.74
CA LEU A 132 -12.58 -9.92 -1.54
C LEU A 132 -11.90 -10.22 -2.88
N GLU A 133 -12.61 -10.78 -3.85
CA GLU A 133 -12.11 -11.00 -5.22
C GLU A 133 -11.80 -9.67 -5.93
N HIS A 134 -12.70 -8.69 -5.83
CA HIS A 134 -12.49 -7.34 -6.39
C HIS A 134 -11.28 -6.62 -5.78
N LEU A 135 -11.12 -6.68 -4.46
CA LEU A 135 -9.99 -6.09 -3.74
C LEU A 135 -8.68 -6.81 -4.07
N LYS A 136 -8.68 -8.14 -4.21
CA LYS A 136 -7.51 -8.92 -4.65
C LYS A 136 -7.12 -8.58 -6.09
N ALA A 137 -8.10 -8.46 -6.99
CA ALA A 137 -7.85 -8.06 -8.37
C ALA A 137 -7.29 -6.63 -8.46
N LEU A 138 -7.90 -5.69 -7.73
CA LEU A 138 -7.43 -4.31 -7.62
C LEU A 138 -6.00 -4.24 -7.08
N LYS A 139 -5.71 -4.98 -6.00
CA LYS A 139 -4.38 -5.06 -5.40
C LYS A 139 -3.36 -5.53 -6.43
N LYS A 140 -3.64 -6.64 -7.13
CA LYS A 140 -2.74 -7.20 -8.14
C LYS A 140 -2.47 -6.23 -9.31
N GLU A 141 -3.50 -5.53 -9.78
CA GLU A 141 -3.36 -4.53 -10.85
C GLU A 141 -2.47 -3.36 -10.39
N ILE A 142 -2.69 -2.87 -9.17
CA ILE A 142 -1.90 -1.78 -8.59
C ILE A 142 -0.47 -2.23 -8.26
N GLU A 143 -0.25 -3.47 -7.83
CA GLU A 143 1.09 -4.04 -7.62
C GLU A 143 1.87 -4.08 -8.93
N THR A 144 1.25 -4.54 -10.03
CA THR A 144 1.88 -4.56 -11.35
C THR A 144 2.26 -3.15 -11.81
N GLU A 145 1.36 -2.19 -11.62
CA GLU A 145 1.63 -0.78 -11.92
C GLU A 145 2.71 -0.17 -11.02
N ALA A 146 2.74 -0.55 -9.74
CA ALA A 146 3.76 -0.14 -8.79
C ALA A 146 5.13 -0.70 -9.19
N GLU A 147 5.20 -1.96 -9.61
CA GLU A 147 6.43 -2.57 -10.13
C GLU A 147 6.94 -1.84 -11.37
N ILE A 148 6.06 -1.44 -12.29
CA ILE A 148 6.45 -0.66 -13.47
C ILE A 148 6.91 0.74 -13.06
N ALA A 149 6.15 1.44 -12.22
CA ALA A 149 6.41 2.83 -11.85
C ALA A 149 7.63 2.98 -10.91
N VAL A 150 7.78 2.07 -9.95
CA VAL A 150 8.82 2.11 -8.92
C VAL A 150 10.03 1.27 -9.33
N GLY A 151 9.82 0.12 -9.98
CA GLY A 151 10.88 -0.76 -10.45
C GLY A 151 11.68 -0.19 -11.63
N ALA A 152 11.14 0.79 -12.36
CA ALA A 152 11.86 1.51 -13.41
C ALA A 152 12.87 2.58 -12.90
N SER A 153 13.25 2.58 -11.62
CA SER A 153 14.12 3.63 -11.06
C SER A 153 15.58 3.57 -11.56
N PRO A 154 16.26 4.72 -11.77
CA PRO A 154 17.36 4.84 -12.74
C PRO A 154 18.73 4.28 -12.34
N SER A 155 18.95 3.74 -11.12
CA SER A 155 20.31 3.31 -10.74
C SER A 155 20.48 2.39 -9.52
N ASN A 156 19.44 1.78 -8.91
CA ASN A 156 19.65 1.05 -7.65
C ASN A 156 18.64 -0.08 -7.39
N THR A 157 19.05 -1.32 -7.60
CA THR A 157 18.41 -2.52 -7.01
C THR A 157 18.45 -2.52 -5.48
N LEU A 158 19.45 -1.86 -4.87
CA LEU A 158 19.65 -1.81 -3.42
C LEU A 158 18.53 -1.09 -2.64
N THR A 159 17.91 -0.08 -3.23
CA THR A 159 16.88 0.72 -2.53
C THR A 159 15.52 0.02 -2.52
N ILE A 160 15.24 -0.79 -3.55
CA ILE A 160 14.06 -1.67 -3.61
C ILE A 160 14.14 -2.73 -2.50
N PHE A 161 15.32 -3.34 -2.30
CA PHE A 161 15.54 -4.26 -1.18
C PHE A 161 15.36 -3.57 0.17
N GLN A 162 15.86 -2.35 0.36
CA GLN A 162 15.72 -1.64 1.64
C GLN A 162 14.27 -1.25 1.97
N LEU A 163 13.45 -0.87 0.99
CA LEU A 163 12.04 -0.56 1.21
C LEU A 163 11.19 -1.83 1.45
N LEU A 164 11.48 -2.93 0.74
CA LEU A 164 10.89 -4.24 1.01
C LEU A 164 11.28 -4.77 2.41
N PHE A 165 12.55 -4.63 2.81
CA PHE A 165 12.99 -5.00 4.15
C PHE A 165 12.36 -4.13 5.24
N ARG A 166 12.16 -2.83 5.00
CA ARG A 166 11.48 -1.95 5.97
C ARG A 166 9.99 -2.32 6.15
N TRP A 167 9.35 -2.81 5.09
CA TRP A 167 8.00 -3.39 5.16
C TRP A 167 7.99 -4.72 5.93
N CYS A 168 9.00 -5.58 5.71
CA CYS A 168 9.18 -6.81 6.48
C CYS A 168 9.45 -6.55 7.97
N ASP A 169 10.31 -5.58 8.33
CA ASP A 169 10.59 -5.21 9.72
C ASP A 169 9.34 -4.70 10.44
N PHE A 170 8.48 -3.95 9.73
CA PHE A 170 7.21 -3.48 10.28
C PHE A 170 6.22 -4.63 10.55
N LYS A 171 6.14 -5.64 9.65
CA LYS A 171 5.30 -6.84 9.85
C LYS A 171 5.89 -7.84 10.85
N LEU A 172 7.21 -7.95 10.97
CA LEU A 172 7.90 -8.89 11.86
C LEU A 172 8.07 -8.37 13.29
N SER A 173 8.09 -7.05 13.50
CA SER A 173 8.13 -6.42 14.83
C SER A 173 7.15 -7.00 15.87
N PRO A 174 5.85 -7.20 15.55
CA PRO A 174 4.92 -7.81 16.50
C PRO A 174 5.13 -9.32 16.70
N LEU A 175 5.60 -10.06 15.68
CA LEU A 175 5.88 -11.49 15.78
C LEU A 175 7.11 -11.78 16.65
N VAL A 176 8.16 -10.97 16.52
CA VAL A 176 9.38 -11.07 17.34
C VAL A 176 9.08 -10.79 18.81
N LYS A 177 8.24 -9.78 19.12
CA LYS A 177 7.80 -9.48 20.49
C LYS A 177 6.96 -10.61 21.11
N THR A 178 6.18 -11.31 20.29
CA THR A 178 5.36 -12.44 20.75
C THR A 178 6.23 -13.66 21.07
N LEU A 179 7.25 -13.92 20.25
CA LEU A 179 8.24 -14.98 20.47
C LEU A 179 9.12 -14.74 21.70
N GLU A 180 9.57 -13.50 21.94
CA GLU A 180 10.32 -13.14 23.16
C GLU A 180 9.50 -13.33 24.45
N ARG A 181 8.19 -13.04 24.41
CA ARG A 181 7.29 -13.32 25.55
C ARG A 181 7.16 -14.81 25.83
N GLN A 182 7.01 -15.63 24.79
CA GLN A 182 6.90 -17.09 24.91
C GLN A 182 8.17 -17.73 25.49
N LEU A 183 9.35 -17.23 25.11
CA LEU A 183 10.64 -17.73 25.61
C LEU A 183 10.93 -17.31 27.06
N ARG A 184 10.48 -16.13 27.50
CA ARG A 184 10.68 -15.66 28.88
C ARG A 184 9.79 -16.36 29.91
N ILE A 185 8.71 -17.02 29.48
CA ILE A 185 7.79 -17.78 30.37
C ILE A 185 8.29 -19.21 30.62
N LYS A 186 9.21 -19.72 29.79
CA LYS A 186 9.80 -21.07 29.92
C LYS A 186 11.18 -21.09 30.61
N SER A 187 11.69 -19.93 31.03
CA SER A 187 12.89 -19.76 31.85
C SER A 187 12.50 -19.50 33.30
#